data_AF-A0A2A4UKB8-F1
#
_entry.id   AF-A0A2A4UKB8-F1
#
_cell.length_a   1.000
_cell.length_b   1.000
_cell.length_c   1.000
_cell.angle_alpha   90.00
_cell.angle_beta   90.00
_cell.angle_gamma   90.00
#
_symmetry.space_group_name_H-M   'P 1'
#
loop_
_entity.id
_entity.type
_entity.pdbx_description
1 polymer ?
#
loop_
_entity_poly.entity_id
_entity_poly.type
_entity_poly.pdbx_seq_one_letter_code
_entity_poly.pdbx_strand_id
1 'polypeptide(L)'
;MLVNLKSLLAFAKKNKQSTNGLECEVNNMVRRRKSQMIRGLAGKKKGPLNRSKHVGIEIEFDSASSLGDIFADFTDAGLSRHVSLVTDCSVDSWLRDGDDWDDDEGYEVRIIDTQKNIANTLKKVCDVLKKHKAEVSSDCGLHVHIDCRSRDTSLVFKNLLKAQKLLYRLVKEDRLNSSYGCYRDIHTATQDSRHRFGIEVSRINTVEVRMHHGTVDFNEINNWINLLTKIAGKRTKYKRKDYVSPLSLLNAISLEKDKKKGIRSILKSLVDEGRDHGFSTLMCY
;
A
#
# COMPACT_ATOMS: atom_id res chain seq x y z
N MET A 1 18.83 -30.11 16.39
CA MET A 1 20.07 -29.44 15.96
C MET A 1 20.17 -27.95 16.34
N LEU A 2 19.13 -27.10 16.17
CA LEU A 2 19.11 -25.68 16.61
C LEU A 2 19.31 -25.49 18.13
N VAL A 3 18.75 -26.40 18.93
CA VAL A 3 18.95 -26.47 20.38
C VAL A 3 20.45 -26.62 20.70
N ASN A 4 21.23 -27.26 19.83
CA ASN A 4 22.63 -27.56 20.10
C ASN A 4 23.56 -26.35 19.92
N LEU A 5 23.30 -25.47 18.94
CA LEU A 5 24.14 -24.28 18.68
C LEU A 5 23.99 -23.18 19.73
N LYS A 6 22.75 -22.88 20.16
CA LYS A 6 22.52 -21.93 21.26
C LYS A 6 23.06 -22.45 22.59
N SER A 7 22.99 -23.76 22.82
CA SER A 7 23.56 -24.43 23.99
C SER A 7 25.09 -24.39 23.98
N LEU A 8 25.72 -24.55 22.82
CA LEU A 8 27.18 -24.39 22.66
C LEU A 8 27.63 -22.96 22.98
N LEU A 9 26.90 -21.95 22.50
CA LEU A 9 27.21 -20.55 22.79
C LEU A 9 27.05 -20.22 24.27
N ALA A 10 25.97 -20.73 24.90
CA ALA A 10 25.75 -20.59 26.33
C ALA A 10 26.85 -21.28 27.16
N PHE A 11 27.34 -22.43 26.71
CA PHE A 11 28.47 -23.13 27.31
C PHE A 11 29.79 -22.35 27.17
N ALA A 12 30.09 -21.78 26.00
CA ALA A 12 31.28 -20.96 25.79
C ALA A 12 31.29 -19.68 26.66
N LYS A 13 30.13 -19.02 26.77
CA LYS A 13 29.94 -17.85 27.68
C LYS A 13 30.14 -18.21 29.14
N LYS A 14 29.61 -19.37 29.57
CA LYS A 14 29.78 -19.89 30.94
C LYS A 14 31.25 -20.13 31.29
N ASN A 15 32.09 -20.43 30.29
CA ASN A 15 33.52 -20.67 30.44
C ASN A 15 34.42 -19.44 30.18
N LYS A 16 33.87 -18.22 30.12
CA LYS A 16 34.60 -16.95 29.92
C LYS A 16 35.52 -16.91 28.68
N GLN A 17 35.23 -17.71 27.65
CA GLN A 17 35.97 -17.64 26.39
C GLN A 17 35.54 -16.38 25.60
N SER A 18 36.43 -15.83 24.78
CA SER A 18 36.07 -14.73 23.88
C SER A 18 35.08 -15.22 22.83
N THR A 19 33.83 -14.76 22.89
CA THR A 19 32.74 -15.23 22.03
C THR A 19 32.32 -14.25 20.95
N ASN A 20 32.95 -13.07 20.82
CA ASN A 20 32.42 -12.00 19.97
C ASN A 20 32.24 -12.40 18.49
N GLY A 21 33.22 -13.13 17.91
CA GLY A 21 33.10 -13.68 16.55
C GLY A 21 32.10 -14.83 16.45
N LEU A 22 32.14 -15.75 17.41
CA LEU A 22 31.29 -16.95 17.46
C LEU A 22 29.80 -16.59 17.64
N GLU A 23 29.52 -15.54 18.41
CA GLU A 23 28.18 -15.05 18.68
C GLU A 23 27.56 -14.42 17.44
N CYS A 24 28.33 -13.61 16.70
CA CYS A 24 27.90 -13.09 15.40
C CYS A 24 27.57 -14.23 14.43
N GLU A 25 28.45 -15.23 14.33
CA GLU A 25 28.32 -16.34 13.40
C GLU A 25 27.13 -17.27 13.72
N VAL A 26 26.94 -17.61 15.00
CA VAL A 26 25.79 -18.41 15.45
C VAL A 26 24.48 -17.65 15.29
N ASN A 27 24.45 -16.34 15.58
CA ASN A 27 23.27 -15.52 15.36
C ASN A 27 22.92 -15.44 13.87
N ASN A 28 23.92 -15.30 12.99
CA ASN A 28 23.74 -15.32 11.54
C ASN A 28 23.24 -16.68 11.05
N MET A 29 23.76 -17.81 11.57
CA MET A 29 23.27 -19.15 11.23
C MET A 29 21.83 -19.40 11.68
N VAL A 30 21.48 -18.99 12.91
CA VAL A 30 20.10 -19.10 13.42
C VAL A 30 19.16 -18.26 12.57
N ARG A 31 19.58 -17.04 12.19
CA ARG A 31 18.82 -16.14 11.31
C ARG A 31 18.62 -16.74 9.92
N ARG A 32 19.68 -17.25 9.27
CA ARG A 32 19.59 -17.90 7.95
C ARG A 32 18.65 -19.10 7.93
N ARG A 33 18.72 -19.97 8.95
CA ARG A 33 17.82 -21.13 9.05
C ARG A 33 16.37 -20.74 9.33
N LYS A 34 16.13 -19.73 10.19
CA LYS A 34 14.79 -19.14 10.38
C LYS A 34 14.26 -18.59 9.06
N SER A 35 15.06 -17.78 8.36
CA SER A 35 14.74 -17.19 7.05
C SER A 35 14.32 -18.26 6.04
N GLN A 36 15.08 -19.36 5.91
CA GLN A 36 14.73 -20.49 5.03
C GLN A 36 13.39 -21.17 5.39
N MET A 37 13.13 -21.44 6.68
CA MET A 37 11.84 -21.99 7.11
C MET A 37 10.66 -21.03 6.86
N ILE A 38 10.91 -19.74 6.98
CA ILE A 38 9.91 -18.69 7.00
C ILE A 38 9.50 -18.27 5.56
N ARG A 39 10.33 -18.51 4.54
CA ARG A 39 10.00 -18.29 3.12
C ARG A 39 8.69 -18.96 2.71
N GLY A 40 8.46 -20.22 3.10
CA GLY A 40 7.20 -20.94 2.79
C GLY A 40 5.94 -20.38 3.47
N LEU A 41 6.10 -19.50 4.46
CA LEU A 41 5.00 -18.81 5.15
C LEU A 41 4.78 -17.39 4.64
N ALA A 42 5.80 -16.77 4.03
CA ALA A 42 5.80 -15.39 3.57
C ALA A 42 4.73 -15.13 2.51
N GLY A 43 4.66 -15.98 1.48
CA GLY A 43 3.72 -15.80 0.37
C GLY A 43 2.27 -16.21 0.66
N LYS A 44 1.98 -16.75 1.86
CA LYS A 44 0.62 -17.22 2.17
C LYS A 44 -0.32 -16.03 2.33
N LYS A 45 -1.18 -15.81 1.32
CA LYS A 45 -2.22 -14.77 1.31
C LYS A 45 -2.99 -14.75 2.63
N LYS A 46 -3.06 -13.57 3.25
CA LYS A 46 -3.83 -13.35 4.48
C LYS A 46 -5.22 -12.85 4.12
N GLY A 47 -6.21 -13.36 4.85
CA GLY A 47 -7.61 -12.95 4.72
C GLY A 47 -8.07 -12.17 5.94
N PRO A 48 -9.23 -11.51 5.84
CA PRO A 48 -9.78 -10.78 6.96
C PRO A 48 -10.18 -11.74 8.10
N LEU A 49 -9.81 -11.40 9.35
CA LEU A 49 -9.97 -12.29 10.50
C LEU A 49 -11.39 -12.35 11.06
N ASN A 50 -12.21 -11.34 10.76
CA ASN A 50 -13.59 -11.24 11.23
C ASN A 50 -14.44 -10.36 10.29
N ARG A 51 -15.71 -10.12 10.67
CA ARG A 51 -16.68 -9.32 9.89
C ARG A 51 -16.55 -7.80 10.05
N SER A 52 -15.64 -7.32 10.91
CA SER A 52 -15.33 -5.89 10.99
C SER A 52 -14.87 -5.37 9.64
N LYS A 53 -14.98 -4.06 9.44
CA LYS A 53 -14.47 -3.41 8.22
C LYS A 53 -12.95 -3.52 8.18
N HIS A 54 -12.41 -4.20 7.18
CA HIS A 54 -10.97 -4.26 6.94
C HIS A 54 -10.52 -3.26 5.88
N VAL A 55 -9.21 -3.08 5.80
CA VAL A 55 -8.48 -2.41 4.72
C VAL A 55 -7.30 -3.31 4.35
N GLY A 56 -7.13 -3.56 3.06
CA GLY A 56 -5.93 -4.17 2.51
C GLY A 56 -5.01 -3.09 1.92
N ILE A 57 -3.70 -3.28 1.99
CA ILE A 57 -2.69 -2.38 1.42
C ILE A 57 -1.65 -3.23 0.71
N GLU A 58 -1.22 -2.82 -0.46
CA GLU A 58 -0.08 -3.42 -1.17
C GLU A 58 0.96 -2.31 -1.37
N ILE A 59 2.19 -2.57 -0.90
CA ILE A 59 3.33 -1.66 -1.05
C ILE A 59 4.40 -2.41 -1.83
N GLU A 60 4.72 -1.90 -3.01
CA GLU A 60 5.86 -2.36 -3.81
C GLU A 60 7.11 -1.58 -3.41
N PHE A 61 8.25 -2.29 -3.29
CA PHE A 61 9.53 -1.70 -2.90
C PHE A 61 10.70 -2.60 -3.33
N ASP A 62 11.89 -2.01 -3.44
CA ASP A 62 13.15 -2.73 -3.60
C ASP A 62 13.94 -2.73 -2.28
N SER A 63 14.75 -3.76 -2.05
CA SER A 63 15.64 -3.86 -0.90
C SER A 63 16.78 -4.85 -1.14
N ALA A 64 18.00 -4.46 -0.74
CA ALA A 64 19.14 -5.37 -0.67
C ALA A 64 18.97 -6.52 0.34
N SER A 65 17.98 -6.46 1.24
CA SER A 65 17.69 -7.54 2.19
C SER A 65 16.95 -8.70 1.52
N SER A 66 17.24 -9.92 1.95
CA SER A 66 16.52 -11.09 1.44
C SER A 66 15.06 -11.12 1.94
N LEU A 67 14.14 -11.63 1.11
CA LEU A 67 12.73 -11.85 1.47
C LEU A 67 12.56 -12.54 2.83
N GLY A 68 13.38 -13.55 3.10
CA GLY A 68 13.29 -14.31 4.35
C GLY A 68 13.81 -13.54 5.57
N ASP A 69 14.77 -12.62 5.41
CA ASP A 69 15.19 -11.72 6.49
C ASP A 69 14.13 -10.68 6.81
N ILE A 70 13.53 -10.08 5.78
CA ILE A 70 12.44 -9.11 5.93
C ILE A 70 11.24 -9.77 6.61
N PHE A 71 10.83 -10.96 6.15
CA PHE A 71 9.68 -11.66 6.73
C PHE A 71 9.96 -12.20 8.15
N ALA A 72 11.21 -12.52 8.48
CA ALA A 72 11.60 -12.82 9.86
C ALA A 72 11.40 -11.60 10.77
N ASP A 73 11.81 -10.41 10.33
CA ASP A 73 11.62 -9.18 11.11
C ASP A 73 10.14 -8.76 11.21
N PHE A 74 9.32 -9.00 10.18
CA PHE A 74 7.86 -8.90 10.31
C PHE A 74 7.30 -9.87 11.36
N THR A 75 7.80 -11.11 11.40
CA THR A 75 7.37 -12.11 12.38
C THR A 75 7.75 -11.69 13.79
N ASP A 76 8.97 -11.21 14.01
CA ASP A 76 9.46 -10.73 15.30
C ASP A 76 8.69 -9.46 15.76
N ALA A 77 8.20 -8.64 14.83
CA ALA A 77 7.30 -7.51 15.12
C ALA A 77 5.83 -7.93 15.41
N GLY A 78 5.52 -9.23 15.34
CA GLY A 78 4.18 -9.78 15.57
C GLY A 78 3.21 -9.59 14.39
N LEU A 79 3.71 -9.44 13.16
CA LEU A 79 2.91 -9.13 11.97
C LEU A 79 2.55 -10.36 11.12
N SER A 80 2.95 -11.57 11.53
CA SER A 80 2.80 -12.80 10.73
C SER A 80 1.36 -13.16 10.32
N ARG A 81 0.35 -12.63 11.04
CA ARG A 81 -1.08 -12.79 10.71
C ARG A 81 -1.64 -11.68 9.81
N HIS A 82 -0.93 -10.58 9.69
CA HIS A 82 -1.38 -9.35 9.03
C HIS A 82 -0.66 -9.10 7.71
N VAL A 83 0.49 -9.73 7.50
CA VAL A 83 1.36 -9.48 6.36
C VAL A 83 1.62 -10.77 5.58
N SER A 84 1.64 -10.64 4.26
CA SER A 84 2.33 -11.55 3.35
C SER A 84 3.34 -10.77 2.51
N LEU A 85 4.44 -11.42 2.15
CA LEU A 85 5.53 -10.85 1.35
C LEU A 85 5.76 -11.75 0.14
N VAL A 86 5.74 -11.16 -1.05
CA VAL A 86 5.87 -11.84 -2.36
C VAL A 86 6.84 -11.07 -3.26
N THR A 87 7.30 -11.68 -4.34
CA THR A 87 8.10 -11.05 -5.41
C THR A 87 7.26 -10.68 -6.64
N ASP A 88 5.93 -10.86 -6.54
CA ASP A 88 4.93 -10.49 -7.55
C ASP A 88 4.67 -8.98 -7.54
N CYS A 89 5.71 -8.19 -7.80
CA CYS A 89 5.61 -6.73 -7.95
C CYS A 89 5.78 -6.33 -9.42
N SER A 90 5.29 -5.15 -9.77
CA SER A 90 5.39 -4.61 -11.14
C SER A 90 6.69 -3.85 -11.44
N VAL A 91 7.75 -4.10 -10.65
CA VAL A 91 9.01 -3.32 -10.67
C VAL A 91 10.22 -4.24 -10.76
N ASP A 92 11.14 -3.92 -11.67
CA ASP A 92 12.44 -4.58 -11.79
C ASP A 92 13.34 -4.16 -10.60
N SER A 93 14.08 -5.07 -9.98
CA SER A 93 15.02 -4.76 -8.89
C SER A 93 16.24 -4.01 -9.46
N TRP A 94 16.55 -2.83 -8.91
CA TRP A 94 17.65 -1.97 -9.36
C TRP A 94 18.86 -1.99 -8.41
N LEU A 95 18.71 -2.62 -7.23
CA LEU A 95 19.69 -2.60 -6.14
C LEU A 95 20.57 -3.87 -6.06
N ARG A 96 20.39 -4.83 -6.98
CA ARG A 96 21.14 -6.10 -7.01
C ARG A 96 22.15 -6.09 -8.16
N ASP A 97 23.39 -5.69 -7.87
CA ASP A 97 24.51 -5.91 -8.79
C ASP A 97 24.97 -7.37 -8.68
N GLY A 98 24.65 -8.20 -9.68
CA GLY A 98 25.17 -9.57 -9.81
C GLY A 98 24.54 -10.33 -10.98
N ASP A 99 25.32 -11.14 -11.69
CA ASP A 99 24.92 -11.93 -12.88
C ASP A 99 23.92 -13.09 -12.57
N ASP A 100 23.15 -13.02 -11.49
CA ASP A 100 22.12 -14.00 -11.11
C ASP A 100 20.75 -13.50 -11.59
N TRP A 101 20.48 -13.74 -12.87
CA TRP A 101 19.26 -13.38 -13.62
C TRP A 101 17.93 -13.96 -13.09
N ASP A 102 17.92 -14.65 -11.95
CA ASP A 102 16.74 -15.33 -11.39
C ASP A 102 16.10 -14.57 -10.20
N ASP A 103 16.68 -13.46 -9.76
CA ASP A 103 16.37 -12.83 -8.46
C ASP A 103 16.19 -11.29 -8.56
N ASP A 104 15.92 -10.77 -9.77
CA ASP A 104 15.74 -9.33 -10.09
C ASP A 104 14.30 -8.82 -9.93
N GLU A 105 13.50 -9.45 -9.08
CA GLU A 105 12.13 -9.00 -8.81
C GLU A 105 12.08 -8.15 -7.53
N GLY A 106 11.51 -6.94 -7.61
CA GLY A 106 11.18 -6.17 -6.41
C GLY A 106 10.20 -6.93 -5.50
N TYR A 107 9.99 -6.41 -4.28
CA TYR A 107 9.10 -7.02 -3.30
C TYR A 107 7.75 -6.31 -3.24
N GLU A 108 6.68 -7.08 -3.01
CA GLU A 108 5.38 -6.55 -2.63
C GLU A 108 4.99 -7.07 -1.23
N VAL A 109 4.77 -6.14 -0.31
CA VAL A 109 4.18 -6.44 1.00
C VAL A 109 2.68 -6.18 0.98
N ARG A 110 1.90 -7.23 1.21
CA ARG A 110 0.44 -7.18 1.32
C ARG A 110 0.05 -7.17 2.79
N ILE A 111 -0.64 -6.12 3.22
CA ILE A 111 -1.04 -5.85 4.60
C ILE A 111 -2.57 -5.97 4.70
N ILE A 112 -3.08 -6.62 5.73
CA ILE A 112 -4.51 -6.64 6.04
C ILE A 112 -4.79 -6.51 7.53
N ASP A 113 -5.66 -5.58 7.88
CA ASP A 113 -6.19 -5.43 9.24
C ASP A 113 -7.54 -4.70 9.22
N THR A 114 -8.21 -4.66 10.37
CA THR A 114 -9.38 -3.83 10.58
C THR A 114 -9.05 -2.35 10.36
N GLN A 115 -10.01 -1.57 9.86
CA GLN A 115 -9.87 -0.12 9.70
C GLN A 115 -9.50 0.59 11.02
N LYS A 116 -9.85 0.00 12.18
CA LYS A 116 -9.47 0.51 13.50
C LYS A 116 -7.98 0.33 13.81
N ASN A 117 -7.40 -0.81 13.41
CA ASN A 117 -6.04 -1.18 13.79
C ASN A 117 -5.00 -0.96 12.68
N ILE A 118 -5.44 -0.73 11.43
CA ILE A 118 -4.56 -0.68 10.26
C ILE A 118 -3.41 0.32 10.41
N ALA A 119 -3.64 1.47 11.06
CA ALA A 119 -2.58 2.45 11.31
C ALA A 119 -1.45 1.89 12.21
N ASN A 120 -1.78 1.15 13.26
CA ASN A 120 -0.78 0.55 14.15
C ASN A 120 0.01 -0.55 13.43
N THR A 121 -0.68 -1.36 12.64
CA THR A 121 -0.07 -2.43 11.83
C THR A 121 0.84 -1.85 10.77
N LEU A 122 0.37 -0.84 10.04
CA LEU A 122 1.15 -0.12 9.02
C LEU A 122 2.39 0.54 9.61
N LYS A 123 2.29 1.16 10.80
CA LYS A 123 3.45 1.77 11.45
C LYS A 123 4.58 0.77 11.68
N LYS A 124 4.25 -0.41 12.23
CA LYS A 124 5.21 -1.50 12.41
C LYS A 124 5.78 -2.01 11.08
N VAL A 125 4.95 -2.08 10.03
CA VAL A 125 5.41 -2.47 8.69
C VAL A 125 6.44 -1.47 8.17
N CYS A 126 6.13 -0.17 8.18
CA CYS A 126 7.05 0.88 7.75
C CYS A 126 8.34 0.89 8.58
N ASP A 127 8.28 0.62 9.89
CA ASP A 127 9.48 0.54 10.74
C ASP A 127 10.39 -0.64 10.33
N VAL A 128 9.81 -1.79 9.96
CA VAL A 128 10.57 -2.93 9.42
C VAL A 128 11.12 -2.60 8.02
N LEU A 129 10.32 -2.03 7.13
CA LEU A 129 10.78 -1.62 5.79
C LEU A 129 11.96 -0.63 5.87
N LYS A 130 11.86 0.36 6.78
CA LYS A 130 12.95 1.31 7.05
C LYS A 130 14.22 0.62 7.56
N LYS A 131 14.09 -0.37 8.45
CA LYS A 131 15.22 -1.20 8.93
C LYS A 131 15.94 -1.90 7.77
N HIS A 132 15.20 -2.34 6.77
CA HIS A 132 15.72 -3.01 5.57
C HIS A 132 16.11 -2.07 4.43
N LYS A 133 16.10 -0.74 4.67
CA LYS A 133 16.39 0.26 3.64
C LYS A 133 15.55 0.03 2.38
N ALA A 134 14.26 -0.20 2.56
CA ALA A 134 13.33 -0.33 1.46
C ALA A 134 13.26 0.97 0.66
N GLU A 135 13.40 0.88 -0.65
CA GLU A 135 13.35 2.00 -1.59
C GLU A 135 12.21 1.82 -2.58
N VAL A 136 11.74 2.92 -3.16
CA VAL A 136 10.62 2.93 -4.11
C VAL A 136 10.98 3.80 -5.31
N SER A 137 10.53 3.39 -6.50
CA SER A 137 10.68 4.15 -7.74
C SER A 137 9.33 4.71 -8.22
N SER A 138 9.33 5.40 -9.37
CA SER A 138 8.12 5.86 -10.04
C SER A 138 7.20 4.73 -10.50
N ASP A 139 7.76 3.54 -10.68
CA ASP A 139 7.05 2.35 -11.15
C ASP A 139 6.34 1.64 -9.98
N CYS A 140 6.91 1.72 -8.77
CA CYS A 140 6.29 1.20 -7.55
C CYS A 140 4.91 1.83 -7.32
N GLY A 141 3.90 1.00 -7.14
CA GLY A 141 2.54 1.36 -6.77
C GLY A 141 2.25 1.25 -5.27
N LEU A 142 1.27 2.04 -4.83
CA LEU A 142 0.59 1.85 -3.55
C LEU A 142 -0.89 1.54 -3.83
N HIS A 143 -1.30 0.31 -3.53
CA HIS A 143 -2.69 -0.11 -3.70
C HIS A 143 -3.42 -0.17 -2.37
N VAL A 144 -4.69 0.25 -2.37
CA VAL A 144 -5.55 0.19 -1.19
C VAL A 144 -6.84 -0.53 -1.52
N HIS A 145 -7.11 -1.64 -0.81
CA HIS A 145 -8.33 -2.41 -0.93
C HIS A 145 -9.32 -2.05 0.18
N ILE A 146 -10.48 -1.54 -0.20
CA ILE A 146 -11.60 -1.29 0.71
C ILE A 146 -12.46 -2.55 0.79
N ASP A 147 -12.48 -3.20 1.97
CA ASP A 147 -13.28 -4.41 2.24
C ASP A 147 -14.79 -4.17 2.13
N CYS A 148 -15.45 -4.78 1.15
CA CYS A 148 -16.88 -4.58 0.94
C CYS A 148 -17.76 -5.71 1.50
N ARG A 149 -17.22 -6.66 2.27
CA ARG A 149 -18.04 -7.74 2.86
C ARG A 149 -19.13 -7.22 3.82
N SER A 150 -18.92 -6.05 4.42
CA SER A 150 -19.87 -5.35 5.30
C SER A 150 -20.23 -3.94 4.80
N ARG A 151 -19.95 -3.63 3.53
CA ARG A 151 -20.25 -2.35 2.87
C ARG A 151 -21.06 -2.61 1.61
N ASP A 152 -21.79 -1.60 1.15
CA ASP A 152 -22.38 -1.64 -0.19
C ASP A 152 -21.27 -1.35 -1.22
N THR A 153 -20.87 -2.38 -1.97
CA THR A 153 -19.80 -2.29 -2.97
C THR A 153 -20.08 -1.22 -4.02
N SER A 154 -21.32 -1.14 -4.52
CA SER A 154 -21.72 -0.19 -5.56
C SER A 154 -21.66 1.24 -5.04
N LEU A 155 -22.08 1.47 -3.80
CA LEU A 155 -21.97 2.78 -3.15
C LEU A 155 -20.51 3.19 -2.94
N VAL A 156 -19.67 2.28 -2.42
CA VAL A 156 -18.24 2.53 -2.21
C VAL A 156 -17.55 2.89 -3.53
N PHE A 157 -17.76 2.07 -4.57
CA PHE A 157 -17.21 2.29 -5.90
C PHE A 157 -17.65 3.64 -6.47
N LYS A 158 -18.95 3.96 -6.41
CA LYS A 158 -19.49 5.25 -6.89
C LYS A 158 -18.91 6.45 -6.15
N ASN A 159 -18.71 6.35 -4.84
CA ASN A 159 -18.12 7.43 -4.04
C ASN A 159 -16.66 7.68 -4.44
N LEU A 160 -15.87 6.61 -4.62
CA LEU A 160 -14.47 6.70 -5.03
C LEU A 160 -14.35 7.21 -6.48
N LEU A 161 -15.18 6.69 -7.41
CA LEU A 161 -15.21 7.13 -8.80
C LEU A 161 -15.55 8.63 -8.93
N LYS A 162 -16.52 9.12 -8.14
CA LYS A 162 -16.82 10.56 -8.06
C LYS A 162 -15.65 11.40 -7.56
N ALA A 163 -14.79 10.84 -6.72
CA ALA A 163 -13.61 11.51 -6.20
C ALA A 163 -12.37 11.34 -7.10
N GLN A 164 -12.43 10.50 -8.15
CA GLN A 164 -11.28 10.10 -8.96
C GLN A 164 -10.45 11.29 -9.48
N LYS A 165 -11.10 12.32 -10.05
CA LYS A 165 -10.39 13.51 -10.56
C LYS A 165 -9.64 14.27 -9.46
N LEU A 166 -10.17 14.29 -8.23
CA LEU A 166 -9.49 14.87 -7.08
C LEU A 166 -8.33 13.97 -6.63
N LEU A 167 -8.56 12.65 -6.59
CA LEU A 167 -7.55 11.68 -6.16
C LEU A 167 -6.32 11.69 -7.07
N TYR A 168 -6.47 11.76 -8.41
CA TYR A 168 -5.32 11.88 -9.33
C TYR A 168 -4.47 13.12 -9.10
N ARG A 169 -5.05 14.23 -8.65
CA ARG A 169 -4.31 15.47 -8.36
C ARG A 169 -3.49 15.41 -7.06
N LEU A 170 -3.71 14.38 -6.25
CA LEU A 170 -2.94 14.14 -5.02
C LEU A 170 -1.76 13.19 -5.26
N VAL A 171 -1.64 12.66 -6.48
CA VAL A 171 -0.55 11.76 -6.89
C VAL A 171 0.54 12.58 -7.57
N LYS A 172 1.81 12.18 -7.41
CA LYS A 172 2.95 12.79 -8.10
C LYS A 172 2.80 12.70 -9.63
N GLU A 173 3.24 13.74 -10.32
CA GLU A 173 3.11 13.87 -11.78
C GLU A 173 3.81 12.73 -12.53
N ASP A 174 5.01 12.31 -12.09
CA ASP A 174 5.76 11.21 -12.70
C ASP A 174 4.97 9.89 -12.71
N ARG A 175 4.14 9.66 -11.69
CA ARG A 175 3.26 8.48 -11.62
C ARG A 175 2.07 8.57 -12.57
N LEU A 176 1.64 9.77 -12.96
CA LEU A 176 0.59 9.93 -13.98
C LEU A 176 1.13 9.66 -15.38
N ASN A 177 2.43 9.90 -15.59
CA ASN A 177 3.10 9.77 -16.87
C ASN A 177 3.85 8.44 -17.05
N SER A 178 3.98 7.61 -16.01
CA SER A 178 4.62 6.30 -16.12
C SER A 178 3.74 5.29 -16.86
N SER A 179 4.37 4.27 -17.46
CA SER A 179 3.67 3.15 -18.11
C SER A 179 2.75 2.37 -17.15
N TYR A 180 3.03 2.47 -15.85
CA TYR A 180 2.29 1.86 -14.74
C TYR A 180 1.31 2.84 -14.07
N GLY A 181 1.30 4.11 -14.52
CA GLY A 181 0.34 5.11 -14.10
C GLY A 181 -1.06 4.75 -14.58
N CYS A 182 -1.97 4.50 -13.64
CA CYS A 182 -3.38 4.22 -13.98
C CYS A 182 -4.14 5.46 -14.50
N TYR A 183 -3.47 6.49 -15.01
CA TYR A 183 -4.08 7.71 -15.52
C TYR A 183 -4.65 7.48 -16.92
N ARG A 184 -5.87 6.94 -16.99
CA ARG A 184 -6.71 7.07 -18.18
C ARG A 184 -8.14 7.44 -17.81
N ASP A 185 -8.69 8.38 -18.58
CA ASP A 185 -10.11 8.69 -18.55
C ASP A 185 -10.90 7.43 -18.94
N ILE A 186 -12.01 7.16 -18.27
CA ILE A 186 -12.89 6.03 -18.55
C ILE A 186 -13.38 6.04 -20.00
N HIS A 187 -13.38 7.22 -20.63
CA HIS A 187 -13.78 7.45 -22.01
C HIS A 187 -12.73 7.03 -23.06
N THR A 188 -11.48 6.78 -22.67
CA THR A 188 -10.39 6.37 -23.59
C THR A 188 -9.88 4.95 -23.33
N ALA A 189 -10.50 4.23 -22.40
CA ALA A 189 -10.15 2.85 -22.07
C ALA A 189 -10.78 1.86 -23.07
N THR A 190 -9.94 1.18 -23.85
CA THR A 190 -10.34 0.00 -24.64
C THR A 190 -10.39 -1.25 -23.74
N GLN A 191 -11.23 -2.23 -24.09
CA GLN A 191 -11.53 -3.45 -23.29
C GLN A 191 -10.29 -4.27 -22.87
N ASP A 192 -9.14 -4.10 -23.51
CA ASP A 192 -7.96 -4.95 -23.33
C ASP A 192 -6.99 -4.50 -22.22
N SER A 193 -7.50 -3.78 -21.20
CA SER A 193 -6.66 -3.00 -20.30
C SER A 193 -6.86 -3.31 -18.82
N ARG A 194 -6.53 -4.54 -18.43
CA ARG A 194 -6.52 -5.03 -17.03
C ARG A 194 -5.63 -4.23 -16.05
N HIS A 195 -4.83 -3.28 -16.54
CA HIS A 195 -3.88 -2.46 -15.77
C HIS A 195 -4.19 -0.95 -15.79
N ARG A 196 -5.36 -0.50 -16.29
CA ARG A 196 -5.54 0.93 -16.66
C ARG A 196 -6.62 1.70 -15.92
N PHE A 197 -7.24 1.11 -14.90
CA PHE A 197 -8.23 1.83 -14.07
C PHE A 197 -7.67 2.08 -12.67
N GLY A 198 -7.57 3.35 -12.28
CA GLY A 198 -7.10 3.73 -10.94
C GLY A 198 -8.03 3.32 -9.80
N ILE A 199 -9.26 2.89 -10.12
CA ILE A 199 -10.26 2.37 -9.18
C ILE A 199 -10.95 1.15 -9.83
N GLU A 200 -10.93 0.00 -9.15
CA GLU A 200 -11.46 -1.25 -9.69
C GLU A 200 -12.31 -2.00 -8.65
N VAL A 201 -13.37 -2.67 -9.08
CA VAL A 201 -14.09 -3.64 -8.25
C VAL A 201 -13.41 -4.99 -8.40
N SER A 202 -12.73 -5.43 -7.35
CA SER A 202 -12.00 -6.68 -7.36
C SER A 202 -12.92 -7.89 -7.19
N ARG A 203 -12.52 -9.03 -7.76
CA ARG A 203 -13.24 -10.31 -7.70
C ARG A 203 -13.45 -10.85 -6.26
N ILE A 204 -12.76 -10.29 -5.26
CA ILE A 204 -12.78 -10.75 -3.87
C ILE A 204 -13.53 -9.79 -2.91
N ASN A 205 -14.63 -9.17 -3.37
CA ASN A 205 -15.47 -8.26 -2.57
C ASN A 205 -14.69 -7.08 -1.98
N THR A 206 -13.81 -6.48 -2.78
CA THR A 206 -13.13 -5.23 -2.42
C THR A 206 -13.26 -4.21 -3.55
N VAL A 207 -13.20 -2.93 -3.20
CA VAL A 207 -12.91 -1.88 -4.18
C VAL A 207 -11.47 -1.46 -3.99
N GLU A 208 -10.66 -1.61 -5.03
CA GLU A 208 -9.24 -1.35 -5.05
C GLU A 208 -8.95 0.03 -5.64
N VAL A 209 -8.03 0.76 -5.03
CA VAL A 209 -7.53 2.06 -5.50
C VAL A 209 -6.04 1.93 -5.76
N ARG A 210 -5.61 2.13 -7.01
CA ARG A 210 -4.28 1.74 -7.53
C ARG A 210 -3.44 2.91 -8.05
N MET A 211 -3.96 4.13 -7.93
CA MET A 211 -3.38 5.31 -8.56
C MET A 211 -2.20 5.93 -7.80
N HIS A 212 -2.02 5.63 -6.51
CA HIS A 212 -1.01 6.32 -5.71
C HIS A 212 0.39 5.80 -6.04
N HIS A 213 1.36 6.72 -6.04
CA HIS A 213 2.77 6.41 -6.23
C HIS A 213 3.33 5.61 -5.05
N GLY A 214 4.38 4.83 -5.28
CA GLY A 214 5.06 4.06 -4.26
C GLY A 214 5.63 4.96 -3.18
N THR A 215 5.48 4.54 -1.92
CA THR A 215 6.04 5.21 -0.76
C THR A 215 6.15 4.20 0.39
N VAL A 216 7.16 4.36 1.23
CA VAL A 216 7.31 3.64 2.50
C VAL A 216 7.08 4.56 3.70
N ASP A 217 6.71 5.82 3.47
CA ASP A 217 6.42 6.78 4.52
C ASP A 217 5.07 6.49 5.18
N PHE A 218 5.12 6.23 6.50
CA PHE A 218 3.93 5.92 7.28
C PHE A 218 2.85 7.02 7.20
N ASN A 219 3.23 8.29 7.29
CA ASN A 219 2.26 9.37 7.38
C ASN A 219 1.54 9.56 6.05
N GLU A 220 2.27 9.48 4.94
CA GLU A 220 1.73 9.56 3.59
C GLU A 220 0.71 8.44 3.34
N ILE A 221 1.10 7.18 3.57
CA ILE A 221 0.23 6.02 3.37
C ILE A 221 -1.00 6.10 4.29
N ASN A 222 -0.81 6.42 5.57
CA ASN A 222 -1.91 6.52 6.53
C ASN A 222 -2.89 7.66 6.18
N ASN A 223 -2.39 8.81 5.71
CA ASN A 223 -3.24 9.91 5.26
C ASN A 223 -4.05 9.52 4.02
N TRP A 224 -3.44 8.81 3.08
CA TRP A 224 -4.10 8.27 1.90
C TRP A 224 -5.24 7.30 2.27
N ILE A 225 -4.96 6.31 3.13
CA ILE A 225 -5.96 5.36 3.62
C ILE A 225 -7.11 6.07 4.35
N ASN A 226 -6.80 7.06 5.19
CA ASN A 226 -7.80 7.83 5.91
C ASN A 226 -8.70 8.63 4.97
N LEU A 227 -8.15 9.19 3.89
CA LEU A 227 -8.93 9.86 2.86
C LEU A 227 -9.87 8.88 2.14
N LEU A 228 -9.33 7.77 1.63
CA LEU A 228 -10.09 6.78 0.87
C LEU A 228 -11.22 6.15 1.71
N THR A 229 -10.93 5.77 2.95
CA THR A 229 -11.94 5.18 3.84
C THR A 229 -13.06 6.14 4.22
N LYS A 230 -12.77 7.45 4.33
CA LYS A 230 -13.79 8.50 4.53
C LYS A 230 -14.66 8.69 3.28
N ILE A 231 -14.08 8.70 2.09
CA ILE A 231 -14.81 8.76 0.82
C ILE A 231 -15.73 7.54 0.69
N ALA A 232 -15.18 6.34 0.88
CA ALA A 232 -15.92 5.09 0.83
C ALA A 232 -17.09 5.04 1.83
N GLY A 233 -16.88 5.55 3.05
CA GLY A 233 -17.89 5.54 4.12
C GLY A 233 -18.99 6.59 4.00
N LYS A 234 -18.93 7.50 3.01
CA LYS A 234 -19.91 8.58 2.87
C LYS A 234 -21.29 8.02 2.49
N ARG A 235 -22.21 8.00 3.47
CA ARG A 235 -23.63 7.70 3.22
C ARG A 235 -24.22 8.81 2.38
N THR A 236 -24.65 8.50 1.15
CA THR A 236 -25.25 9.48 0.26
C THR A 236 -26.78 9.42 0.40
N LYS A 237 -27.39 10.43 1.03
CA LYS A 237 -28.81 10.78 0.78
C LYS A 237 -28.84 11.74 -0.41
N TYR A 238 -28.41 11.32 -1.60
CA TYR A 238 -28.39 12.22 -2.76
C TYR A 238 -29.39 11.76 -3.81
N LYS A 239 -30.35 12.64 -4.10
CA LYS A 239 -31.20 12.52 -5.27
C LYS A 239 -30.31 12.75 -6.50
N ARG A 240 -30.71 12.21 -7.65
CA ARG A 240 -29.96 12.18 -8.93
C ARG A 240 -29.38 13.55 -9.41
N LYS A 241 -29.71 14.68 -8.78
CA LYS A 241 -29.29 16.05 -9.16
C LYS A 241 -28.11 16.65 -8.38
N ASP A 242 -27.59 15.99 -7.35
CA ASP A 242 -26.64 16.66 -6.44
C ASP A 242 -25.17 16.35 -6.78
N TYR A 243 -24.59 17.15 -7.69
CA TYR A 243 -23.14 17.28 -7.81
C TYR A 243 -22.61 17.98 -6.55
N VAL A 244 -21.81 17.28 -5.74
CA VAL A 244 -21.16 17.89 -4.57
C VAL A 244 -19.87 18.55 -5.05
N SER A 245 -19.81 19.89 -5.00
CA SER A 245 -18.62 20.61 -5.43
C SER A 245 -17.39 20.17 -4.62
N PRO A 246 -16.20 20.04 -5.25
CA PRO A 246 -14.96 19.72 -4.56
C PRO A 246 -14.68 20.61 -3.33
N LEU A 247 -15.08 21.89 -3.40
CA LEU A 247 -15.00 22.85 -2.30
C LEU A 247 -15.82 22.42 -1.07
N SER A 248 -17.00 21.84 -1.29
CA SER A 248 -17.88 21.34 -0.23
C SER A 248 -17.32 20.08 0.45
N LEU A 249 -16.64 19.22 -0.31
CA LEU A 249 -15.92 18.05 0.24
C LEU A 249 -14.69 18.47 1.05
N LEU A 250 -13.91 19.45 0.57
CA LEU A 250 -12.74 19.97 1.28
C LEU A 250 -13.11 20.63 2.62
N ASN A 251 -14.26 21.28 2.69
CA ASN A 251 -14.78 21.88 3.92
C ASN A 251 -15.21 20.82 4.96
N ALA A 252 -15.64 19.63 4.51
CA ALA A 252 -16.06 18.52 5.37
C ALA A 252 -14.90 17.68 5.91
N ILE A 253 -13.69 17.84 5.37
CA ILE A 253 -12.50 17.10 5.82
C ILE A 253 -11.74 17.96 6.83
N SER A 254 -11.35 17.39 7.96
CA SER A 254 -10.43 18.02 8.92
C SER A 254 -8.99 17.85 8.42
N LEU A 255 -8.42 18.95 7.92
CA LEU A 255 -7.05 19.13 7.43
C LEU A 255 -6.49 20.42 8.04
N GLU A 256 -5.17 20.50 8.16
CA GLU A 256 -4.45 21.72 8.56
C GLU A 256 -4.81 22.91 7.65
N LYS A 257 -4.87 24.11 8.24
CA LYS A 257 -5.36 25.33 7.55
C LYS A 257 -4.59 25.63 6.26
N ASP A 258 -3.27 25.44 6.26
CA ASP A 258 -2.42 25.79 5.12
C ASP A 258 -2.61 24.83 3.93
N LYS A 259 -2.73 23.53 4.22
CA LYS A 259 -3.09 22.51 3.22
C LYS A 259 -4.48 22.76 2.63
N LYS A 260 -5.45 23.17 3.46
CA LYS A 260 -6.79 23.58 2.99
C LYS A 260 -6.74 24.80 2.07
N LYS A 261 -5.90 25.80 2.37
CA LYS A 261 -5.77 27.03 1.59
C LYS A 261 -5.18 26.74 0.20
N GLY A 262 -4.14 25.92 0.13
CA GLY A 262 -3.55 25.48 -1.14
C GLY A 262 -4.56 24.74 -2.02
N ILE A 263 -5.27 23.76 -1.45
CA ILE A 263 -6.29 23.01 -2.19
C ILE A 263 -7.47 23.92 -2.60
N ARG A 264 -7.89 24.88 -1.76
CA ARG A 264 -8.94 25.86 -2.12
C ARG A 264 -8.56 26.73 -3.32
N SER A 265 -7.31 27.19 -3.38
CA SER A 265 -6.80 28.00 -4.49
C SER A 265 -6.89 27.23 -5.81
N ILE A 266 -6.44 25.96 -5.78
CA ILE A 266 -6.49 25.05 -6.92
C ILE A 266 -7.94 24.74 -7.32
N LEU A 267 -8.84 24.54 -6.36
CA LEU A 267 -10.25 24.27 -6.67
C LEU A 267 -10.99 25.48 -7.25
N LYS A 268 -10.56 26.70 -6.93
CA LYS A 268 -11.16 27.92 -7.46
C LYS A 268 -10.80 28.14 -8.92
N SER A 269 -9.53 27.94 -9.31
CA SER A 269 -9.10 28.07 -10.71
C SER A 269 -9.84 27.09 -11.65
N LEU A 270 -10.19 25.90 -11.16
CA LEU A 270 -10.94 24.89 -11.92
C LEU A 270 -12.41 25.24 -12.19
N VAL A 271 -13.04 25.98 -11.29
CA VAL A 271 -14.42 26.46 -11.50
C VAL A 271 -14.43 27.57 -12.54
N ASP A 272 -13.33 28.30 -12.65
CA ASP A 272 -13.16 29.38 -13.61
C ASP A 272 -12.78 28.81 -15.00
N GLU A 273 -11.89 27.83 -15.08
CA GLU A 273 -11.54 27.10 -16.33
C GLU A 273 -12.71 26.27 -16.90
N GLY A 274 -13.56 25.69 -16.04
CA GLY A 274 -14.70 24.87 -16.46
C GLY A 274 -15.88 25.64 -17.07
N ARG A 275 -15.89 26.99 -16.97
CA ARG A 275 -16.91 27.84 -17.60
C ARG A 275 -16.65 28.10 -19.09
N ASP A 276 -15.40 27.98 -19.54
CA ASP A 276 -15.02 28.26 -20.93
C ASP A 276 -15.20 27.08 -21.88
N HIS A 277 -15.47 25.86 -21.39
CA HIS A 277 -15.50 24.64 -22.24
C HIS A 277 -16.85 23.91 -22.25
N GLY A 278 -17.97 24.60 -21.98
CA GLY A 278 -19.30 24.09 -22.30
C GLY A 278 -19.68 22.75 -21.66
N PHE A 279 -19.77 22.69 -20.34
CA PHE A 279 -20.38 21.57 -19.61
C PHE A 279 -21.91 21.54 -19.82
N SER A 280 -22.34 21.03 -20.97
CA SER A 280 -23.69 20.49 -21.14
C SER A 280 -23.55 19.07 -21.66
N THR A 281 -24.33 18.14 -21.11
CA THR A 281 -24.37 16.71 -21.47
C THR A 281 -23.36 15.79 -20.77
N LEU A 282 -23.59 15.51 -19.48
CA LEU A 282 -23.16 14.24 -18.86
C LEU A 282 -24.28 13.74 -17.94
N MET A 283 -25.34 13.26 -18.58
CA MET A 283 -26.44 12.48 -18.00
C MET A 283 -26.55 11.21 -18.85
N CYS A 284 -26.74 10.06 -18.19
CA CYS A 284 -26.65 8.69 -18.72
C CYS A 284 -25.18 8.26 -18.89
N TYR A 285 -24.62 7.34 -18.12
CA TYR A 285 -25.14 6.06 -17.60
C TYR A 285 -24.68 5.81 -16.16
#